data_AF-A0A8S1NGI6-F1
#
_entry.id   AF-A0A8S1NGI6-F1
#
_cell.length_a   1.000
_cell.length_b   1.000
_cell.length_c   1.000
_cell.angle_alpha   90.00
_cell.angle_beta   90.00
_cell.angle_gamma   90.00
#
_symmetry.space_group_name_H-M   'P 1'
#
loop_
_entity.id
_entity.type
_entity.pdbx_description
1 polymer ?
#
loop_
_entity_poly.entity_id
_entity_poly.type
_entity_poly.pdbx_seq_one_letter_code
_entity_poly.pdbx_strand_id
1 'polypeptide(L)'
;MFSTSHPRSPISLVCVAEHKCQCQRKMCVECPYDHGIEIKQAVPINKFHEMFLKKLQENQLEDTSELIKQKISFKQLLSQTEAIMKKLWEDLVTSIKLIYEMIDRIFYNDLEKLVQIQNGRFLDDWNYKKIFYVTKLDKAKQWLEKEVKTFNEKFKQEMNEIFQDVSD
;
A
#
# COMPACT_ATOMS: atom_id res chain seq x y z
N MET A 1 30.85 46.15 29.49
CA MET A 1 29.62 45.49 30.00
C MET A 1 29.79 45.34 31.51
N PHE A 2 28.83 45.78 32.31
CA PHE A 2 28.91 45.74 33.77
C PHE A 2 28.14 44.55 34.32
N SER A 3 28.53 44.06 35.50
CA SER A 3 27.84 42.96 36.17
C SER A 3 26.44 43.40 36.62
N THR A 4 25.46 42.51 36.51
CA THR A 4 24.08 42.75 36.97
C THR A 4 24.00 42.86 38.49
N SER A 5 24.76 42.03 39.21
CA SER A 5 24.88 42.08 40.67
C SER A 5 25.81 43.18 41.17
N HIS A 6 26.78 43.59 40.34
CA HIS A 6 27.75 44.66 40.66
C HIS A 6 27.79 45.71 39.54
N PRO A 7 26.83 46.67 39.52
CA PRO A 7 26.65 47.59 38.39
C PRO A 7 27.85 48.51 38.12
N ARG A 8 28.73 48.70 39.12
CA ARG A 8 29.94 49.53 39.00
C ARG A 8 31.17 48.74 38.58
N SER A 9 31.09 47.41 38.60
CA SER A 9 32.22 46.52 38.36
C SER A 9 32.12 45.94 36.93
N PRO A 10 33.10 46.19 36.05
CA PRO A 10 33.08 45.66 34.69
C PRO A 10 33.23 44.13 34.73
N ILE A 11 32.57 43.47 33.78
CA ILE A 11 32.74 42.03 33.57
C ILE A 11 34.13 41.78 32.97
N SER A 12 34.94 40.98 33.66
CA SER A 12 36.32 40.66 33.26
C SER A 12 36.64 39.17 33.32
N LEU A 13 35.77 38.36 33.95
CA LEU A 13 35.98 36.94 34.18
C LEU A 13 34.83 36.10 33.60
N VAL A 14 35.12 34.84 33.33
CA VAL A 14 34.18 33.79 32.96
C VAL A 14 34.31 32.64 33.95
N CYS A 15 33.21 32.26 34.60
CA CYS A 15 33.16 31.05 35.40
C CYS A 15 33.09 29.81 34.52
N VAL A 16 34.02 28.88 34.77
CA VAL A 16 34.12 27.57 34.12
C VAL A 16 33.76 26.41 35.05
N ALA A 17 33.35 26.70 36.29
CA ALA A 17 32.91 25.68 37.23
C ALA A 17 31.68 24.91 36.71
N GLU A 18 31.58 23.63 37.09
CA GLU A 18 30.36 22.85 36.91
C GLU A 18 29.36 23.24 38.01
N HIS A 19 28.43 24.15 37.69
CA HIS A 19 27.40 24.60 38.63
C HIS A 19 25.99 24.27 38.12
N LYS A 20 25.10 23.92 39.07
CA LYS A 20 23.65 23.74 38.82
C LYS A 20 22.86 25.06 38.84
N CYS A 21 23.48 26.18 39.20
CA CYS A 21 22.79 27.47 39.24
C CYS A 21 22.62 28.09 37.84
N GLN A 22 21.55 28.86 37.65
CA GLN A 22 21.30 29.68 36.46
C GLN A 22 22.17 30.95 36.40
N CYS A 23 23.27 31.01 37.15
CA CYS A 23 24.11 32.19 37.26
C CYS A 23 24.67 32.59 35.88
N GLN A 24 24.76 33.91 35.62
CA GLN A 24 25.45 34.41 34.44
C GLN A 24 26.93 34.04 34.53
N ARG A 25 27.43 33.26 33.57
CA ARG A 25 28.84 32.81 33.56
C ARG A 25 29.83 33.96 33.39
N LYS A 26 29.39 35.09 32.84
CA LYS A 26 30.16 36.33 32.70
C LYS A 26 30.05 37.12 33.99
N MET A 27 31.19 37.40 34.62
CA MET A 27 31.19 38.00 35.95
C MET A 27 32.29 39.05 36.13
N CYS A 28 32.07 39.97 37.08
CA CYS A 28 33.13 40.86 37.55
C CYS A 28 34.04 40.13 38.55
N VAL A 29 35.07 40.81 39.05
CA VAL A 29 36.06 40.24 39.99
C VAL A 29 35.50 39.92 41.38
N GLU A 30 34.37 40.50 41.76
CA GLU A 30 33.73 40.31 43.08
C GLU A 30 32.80 39.09 43.10
N CYS A 31 32.13 38.81 41.98
CA CYS A 31 31.16 37.73 41.84
C CYS A 31 31.65 36.32 42.23
N PRO A 32 32.90 35.88 41.97
CA PRO A 32 33.35 34.56 42.40
C PRO A 32 33.21 34.34 43.90
N TYR A 33 33.48 35.38 44.71
CA TYR A 33 33.38 35.32 46.16
C TYR A 33 31.91 35.17 46.61
N ASP A 34 31.01 35.97 46.03
CA ASP A 34 29.58 35.92 46.37
C ASP A 34 28.90 34.61 45.97
N HIS A 35 29.35 34.03 44.85
CA HIS A 35 28.84 32.75 44.38
C HIS A 35 29.53 31.54 45.03
N GLY A 36 30.49 31.76 45.94
CA GLY A 36 31.24 30.68 46.60
C GLY A 36 32.06 29.84 45.62
N ILE A 37 32.46 30.42 44.49
CA ILE A 37 33.25 29.75 43.45
C ILE A 37 34.73 29.94 43.77
N GLU A 38 35.52 28.87 43.70
CA GLU A 38 36.97 29.00 43.81
C GLU A 38 37.51 29.86 42.67
N ILE A 39 38.39 30.84 42.97
CA ILE A 39 38.97 31.76 41.97
C ILE A 39 39.62 30.99 40.80
N LYS A 40 40.14 29.79 41.04
CA LYS A 40 40.74 28.91 40.01
C LYS A 40 39.74 28.50 38.92
N GLN A 41 38.44 28.53 39.23
CA GLN A 41 37.35 28.23 38.31
C GLN A 41 36.79 29.49 37.62
N ALA A 42 37.43 30.65 37.82
CA ALA A 42 37.13 31.88 37.10
C ALA A 42 38.34 32.27 36.22
N VAL A 43 38.11 32.39 34.92
CA VAL A 43 39.17 32.64 33.94
C VAL A 43 38.96 34.04 33.32
N PRO A 44 40.00 34.85 33.13
CA PRO A 44 39.88 36.11 32.40
C PRO A 44 39.25 35.91 31.02
N ILE A 45 38.35 36.82 30.61
CA ILE A 45 37.61 36.69 29.35
C ILE A 45 38.54 36.46 28.15
N ASN A 46 39.65 37.18 28.07
CA ASN A 46 40.61 37.05 26.96
C ASN A 46 41.22 35.64 26.91
N LYS A 47 41.60 35.10 28.08
CA LYS A 47 42.15 33.74 28.19
C LYS A 47 41.09 32.67 27.91
N PHE A 48 39.85 32.90 28.34
CA PHE A 48 38.73 32.03 27.98
C PHE A 48 38.50 32.01 26.47
N HIS A 49 38.60 33.17 25.81
CA HIS A 49 38.48 33.26 24.35
C HIS A 49 39.57 32.47 23.63
N GLU A 50 40.83 32.58 24.07
CA GLU A 50 41.93 31.77 23.54
C GLU A 50 41.69 30.25 23.75
N MET A 51 41.26 29.85 24.95
CA MET A 51 40.93 28.45 25.25
C MET A 51 39.80 27.94 24.35
N PHE A 52 38.79 28.77 24.10
CA PHE A 52 37.68 28.46 23.22
C PHE A 52 38.14 28.27 21.77
N LEU A 53 38.92 29.22 21.22
CA LEU A 53 39.47 29.11 19.87
C LEU A 53 40.38 27.88 19.71
N LYS A 54 41.24 27.62 20.70
CA LYS A 54 42.09 26.43 20.71
C LYS A 54 41.25 25.16 20.69
N LYS A 55 40.18 25.09 21.48
CA LYS A 55 39.27 23.93 21.46
C LYS A 55 38.49 23.80 20.16
N LEU A 56 38.12 24.89 19.49
CA LEU A 56 37.53 24.82 18.15
C LEU A 56 38.50 24.19 17.14
N GLN A 57 39.76 24.61 17.16
CA GLN A 57 40.82 24.09 16.29
C GLN A 57 41.16 22.62 16.60
N GLU A 58 41.32 22.26 17.88
CA GLU A 58 41.61 20.88 18.31
C GLU A 58 40.52 19.89 17.86
N ASN A 59 39.25 20.33 17.82
CA ASN A 59 38.14 19.51 17.38
C ASN A 59 37.91 19.55 15.86
N GLN A 60 38.78 20.23 15.10
CA GLN A 60 38.66 20.37 13.64
C GLN A 60 37.27 20.85 13.19
N LEU A 61 36.60 21.67 14.00
CA LEU A 61 35.24 22.16 13.71
C LEU A 61 35.20 23.11 12.50
N GLU A 62 36.36 23.54 12.01
CA GLU A 62 36.53 24.26 10.75
C GLU A 62 36.45 23.33 9.52
N ASP A 63 36.67 22.02 9.69
CA ASP A 63 36.54 21.02 8.62
C ASP A 63 35.08 20.67 8.37
N THR A 64 34.39 21.60 7.72
CA THR A 64 33.00 21.44 7.29
C THR A 64 32.82 20.39 6.18
N SER A 65 33.90 19.79 5.67
CA SER A 65 33.83 18.85 4.54
C SER A 65 33.00 17.60 4.88
N GLU A 66 33.12 17.10 6.11
CA GLU A 66 32.36 15.93 6.57
C GLU A 66 30.87 16.26 6.72
N LEU A 67 30.53 17.42 7.28
CA LEU A 67 29.14 17.90 7.35
C LEU A 67 28.54 18.11 5.95
N ILE A 68 29.33 18.60 4.99
CA ILE A 68 28.89 18.75 3.60
C ILE A 68 28.63 17.38 2.96
N LYS A 69 29.52 16.40 3.16
CA LYS A 69 29.31 15.02 2.67
C LYS A 69 28.05 14.40 3.27
N GLN A 70 27.85 14.53 4.57
CA GLN A 70 26.66 14.04 5.26
C GLN A 70 25.38 14.71 4.72
N LYS A 71 25.42 16.04 4.51
CA LYS A 71 24.30 16.79 3.92
C LYS A 71 23.97 16.31 2.51
N ILE A 72 24.97 16.06 1.67
CA ILE A 72 24.78 15.55 0.30
C ILE A 72 24.19 14.13 0.35
N SER A 73 24.74 13.25 1.17
CA SER A 73 24.25 11.89 1.37
C SER A 73 22.79 11.87 1.83
N PHE A 74 22.46 12.70 2.82
CA PHE A 74 21.09 12.83 3.31
C PHE A 74 20.13 13.35 2.24
N LYS A 75 20.55 14.33 1.43
CA LYS A 75 19.76 14.83 0.30
C LYS A 75 19.50 13.73 -0.74
N GLN A 76 20.50 12.91 -1.06
CA GLN A 76 20.34 11.77 -1.97
C GLN A 76 19.35 10.74 -1.42
N LEU A 77 19.47 10.40 -0.14
CA LEU A 77 18.55 9.46 0.53
C LEU A 77 17.10 9.96 0.52
N LEU A 78 16.90 11.26 0.79
CA LEU A 78 15.58 11.89 0.71
C LEU A 78 15.00 11.82 -0.70
N SER A 79 15.78 12.15 -1.73
CA SER A 79 15.32 12.06 -3.12
C SER A 79 14.97 10.63 -3.53
N GLN A 80 15.73 9.63 -3.08
CA GLN A 80 15.42 8.22 -3.32
C GLN A 80 14.11 7.80 -2.62
N THR A 81 13.94 8.24 -1.37
CA THR A 81 12.74 7.95 -0.58
C THR A 81 11.50 8.57 -1.21
N GLU A 82 11.59 9.82 -1.67
CA GLU A 82 10.52 10.51 -2.40
C GLU A 82 10.13 9.74 -3.67
N ALA A 83 11.11 9.26 -4.44
CA ALA A 83 10.86 8.49 -5.65
C ALA A 83 10.14 7.16 -5.36
N ILE A 84 10.55 6.45 -4.29
CA ILE A 84 9.90 5.21 -3.85
C ILE A 84 8.46 5.49 -3.42
N MET A 85 8.22 6.55 -2.63
CA MET A 85 6.87 6.93 -2.20
C MET A 85 5.96 7.27 -3.39
N LYS A 86 6.47 8.01 -4.38
CA LYS A 86 5.72 8.31 -5.62
C LYS A 86 5.30 7.03 -6.35
N LYS A 87 6.24 6.09 -6.51
CA LYS A 87 5.94 4.80 -7.15
C LYS A 87 4.87 4.00 -6.38
N LEU A 88 5.01 3.89 -5.05
CA LEU A 88 4.01 3.20 -4.22
C LEU A 88 2.62 3.85 -4.34
N TRP A 89 2.56 5.16 -4.47
CA TRP A 89 1.31 5.89 -4.68
C TRP A 89 0.68 5.57 -6.05
N GLU A 90 1.48 5.57 -7.11
CA GLU A 90 1.03 5.20 -8.47
C GLU A 90 0.52 3.74 -8.52
N ASP A 91 1.24 2.82 -7.87
CA ASP A 91 0.86 1.41 -7.76
C ASP A 91 -0.47 1.25 -6.98
N LEU A 92 -0.66 2.02 -5.91
CA LEU A 92 -1.91 2.04 -5.13
C LEU A 92 -3.09 2.58 -5.96
N VAL A 93 -2.90 3.70 -6.67
CA VAL A 93 -3.93 4.28 -7.54
C VAL A 93 -4.34 3.28 -8.62
N THR A 94 -3.37 2.58 -9.22
CA THR A 94 -3.63 1.54 -10.22
C THR A 94 -4.42 0.38 -9.63
N SER A 95 -4.03 -0.09 -8.45
CA SER A 95 -4.74 -1.18 -7.76
C SER A 95 -6.19 -0.81 -7.42
N ILE A 96 -6.43 0.41 -6.96
CA ILE A 96 -7.78 0.92 -6.68
C ILE A 96 -8.64 0.92 -7.95
N LYS A 97 -8.10 1.40 -9.08
CA LYS A 97 -8.82 1.39 -10.37
C LYS A 97 -9.21 -0.03 -10.79
N LEU A 98 -8.30 -0.99 -10.70
CA LEU A 98 -8.58 -2.39 -11.03
C LEU A 98 -9.68 -2.98 -10.14
N ILE A 99 -9.70 -2.66 -8.85
CA ILE A 99 -10.77 -3.09 -7.94
C ILE A 99 -12.12 -2.53 -8.38
N TYR A 100 -12.19 -1.24 -8.73
CA TYR A 100 -13.43 -0.64 -9.23
C TYR A 100 -13.89 -1.29 -10.54
N GLU A 101 -12.98 -1.54 -11.50
CA GLU A 101 -13.32 -2.25 -12.74
C GLU A 101 -13.85 -3.67 -12.47
N MET A 102 -13.28 -4.39 -11.49
CA MET A 102 -13.78 -5.70 -11.09
C MET A 102 -15.18 -5.61 -10.47
N ILE A 103 -15.41 -4.63 -9.60
CA ILE A 103 -16.72 -4.37 -8.99
C ILE A 103 -17.75 -4.10 -10.09
N ASP A 104 -17.45 -3.18 -11.01
CA ASP A 104 -18.34 -2.85 -12.13
C ASP A 104 -18.68 -4.10 -12.95
N ARG A 105 -17.68 -4.91 -13.32
CA ARG A 105 -17.91 -6.16 -14.07
C ARG A 105 -18.83 -7.14 -13.33
N ILE A 106 -18.68 -7.27 -12.01
CA ILE A 106 -19.53 -8.13 -11.20
C ILE A 106 -20.97 -7.59 -11.22
N PHE A 107 -21.15 -6.30 -10.93
CA PHE A 107 -22.47 -5.68 -10.91
C PHE A 107 -23.16 -5.76 -12.27
N TYR A 108 -22.49 -5.41 -13.38
CA TYR A 108 -23.10 -5.46 -14.71
C TYR A 108 -23.47 -6.88 -15.14
N ASN A 109 -22.61 -7.88 -14.91
CA ASN A 109 -22.91 -9.26 -15.28
C ASN A 109 -24.10 -9.84 -14.51
N ASP A 110 -24.19 -9.57 -13.21
CA ASP A 110 -25.28 -10.11 -12.40
C ASP A 110 -26.59 -9.32 -12.61
N LEU A 111 -26.51 -8.01 -12.84
CA LEU A 111 -27.68 -7.21 -13.24
C LEU A 111 -28.20 -7.64 -14.61
N GLU A 112 -27.32 -7.90 -15.57
CA GLU A 112 -27.70 -8.38 -16.90
C GLU A 112 -28.42 -9.73 -16.82
N LYS A 113 -27.92 -10.67 -16.01
CA LYS A 113 -28.62 -11.95 -15.76
C LYS A 113 -30.00 -11.72 -15.15
N LEU A 114 -30.12 -10.84 -14.15
CA LEU A 114 -31.40 -10.52 -13.53
C LEU A 114 -32.37 -9.89 -14.54
N VAL A 115 -31.88 -9.00 -15.41
CA VAL A 115 -32.67 -8.41 -16.50
C VAL A 115 -33.10 -9.47 -17.53
N GLN A 116 -32.22 -10.42 -17.87
CA GLN A 116 -32.57 -11.55 -18.76
C GLN A 116 -33.63 -12.46 -18.14
N ILE A 117 -33.58 -12.69 -16.83
CA ILE A 117 -34.61 -13.43 -16.07
C ILE A 117 -35.92 -12.65 -16.05
N GLN A 118 -35.88 -11.36 -15.68
CA GLN A 118 -37.06 -10.49 -15.57
C GLN A 118 -37.77 -10.31 -16.92
N ASN A 119 -37.00 -10.20 -18.01
CA ASN A 119 -37.55 -10.03 -19.36
C ASN A 119 -38.14 -11.33 -19.94
N GLY A 120 -38.19 -12.42 -19.17
CA GLY A 120 -38.80 -13.67 -19.62
C GLY A 120 -38.01 -14.42 -20.69
N ARG A 121 -36.95 -13.83 -21.25
CA ARG A 121 -36.13 -14.44 -22.32
C ARG A 121 -35.57 -15.79 -21.92
N PHE A 122 -35.22 -15.98 -20.65
CA PHE A 122 -34.75 -17.28 -20.16
C PHE A 122 -35.86 -18.34 -20.15
N LEU A 123 -37.09 -17.96 -19.82
CA LEU A 123 -38.27 -18.83 -19.89
C LEU A 123 -38.65 -19.14 -21.34
N ASP A 124 -38.56 -18.16 -22.24
CA ASP A 124 -38.84 -18.33 -23.67
C ASP A 124 -37.83 -19.26 -24.33
N ASP A 125 -36.52 -19.09 -24.07
CA ASP A 125 -35.46 -19.97 -24.56
C ASP A 125 -35.63 -21.40 -24.02
N TRP A 126 -36.00 -21.54 -22.74
CA TRP A 126 -36.25 -22.84 -22.13
C TRP A 126 -37.48 -23.52 -22.73
N ASN A 127 -38.57 -22.78 -22.92
CA ASN A 127 -39.78 -23.28 -23.57
C ASN A 127 -39.51 -23.69 -25.03
N TYR A 128 -38.74 -22.89 -25.78
CA TYR A 128 -38.35 -23.23 -27.14
C TYR A 128 -37.55 -24.54 -27.20
N LYS A 129 -36.52 -24.70 -26.35
CA LYS A 129 -35.73 -25.94 -26.27
C LYS A 129 -36.62 -27.13 -25.89
N LYS A 130 -37.51 -26.96 -24.92
CA LYS A 130 -38.45 -28.00 -24.49
C LYS A 130 -39.35 -28.45 -25.66
N ILE A 131 -39.96 -27.52 -26.38
CA ILE A 131 -40.80 -27.81 -27.56
C ILE A 131 -39.97 -28.54 -28.62
N PHE A 132 -38.77 -28.05 -28.94
CA PHE A 132 -37.88 -28.68 -29.91
C PHE A 132 -37.58 -30.15 -29.58
N TYR A 133 -37.20 -30.46 -28.34
CA TYR A 133 -36.90 -31.84 -27.92
C TYR A 133 -38.15 -32.71 -27.87
N VAL A 134 -39.29 -32.18 -27.40
CA VAL A 134 -40.57 -32.90 -27.41
C VAL A 134 -40.96 -33.27 -28.83
N THR A 135 -40.88 -32.34 -29.79
CA THR A 135 -41.16 -32.62 -31.21
C THR A 135 -40.20 -33.65 -31.79
N LYS A 136 -38.91 -33.59 -31.44
CA LYS A 136 -37.92 -34.58 -31.90
C LYS A 136 -38.23 -35.98 -31.37
N LEU A 137 -38.59 -36.09 -30.09
CA LEU A 137 -38.97 -37.37 -29.46
C LEU A 137 -40.26 -37.92 -30.05
N ASP A 138 -41.26 -37.07 -30.31
CA ASP A 138 -42.52 -37.49 -30.92
C ASP A 138 -42.31 -38.03 -32.34
N LYS A 139 -41.48 -37.35 -33.15
CA LYS A 139 -41.08 -37.86 -34.46
C LYS A 139 -40.36 -39.21 -34.39
N ALA A 140 -39.46 -39.38 -33.42
CA ALA A 140 -38.74 -40.64 -33.22
C ALA A 140 -39.70 -41.76 -32.79
N LYS A 141 -40.65 -41.46 -31.90
CA LYS A 141 -41.72 -42.38 -31.50
C LYS A 141 -42.57 -42.82 -32.68
N GLN A 142 -43.07 -41.88 -33.49
CA GLN A 142 -43.87 -42.19 -34.68
C GLN A 142 -43.10 -43.04 -35.70
N TRP A 143 -41.81 -42.75 -35.88
CA TRP A 143 -40.94 -43.55 -36.73
C TRP A 143 -40.79 -44.99 -36.21
N LEU A 144 -40.53 -45.17 -34.90
CA LEU A 144 -40.46 -46.48 -34.26
C LEU A 144 -41.78 -47.26 -34.38
N GLU A 145 -42.93 -46.61 -34.16
CA GLU A 145 -44.24 -47.23 -34.31
C GLU A 145 -44.47 -47.75 -35.73
N LYS A 146 -44.02 -46.99 -36.74
CA LYS A 146 -44.09 -47.40 -38.15
C LYS A 146 -43.18 -48.59 -38.45
N GLU A 147 -41.95 -48.58 -37.95
CA GLU A 147 -41.02 -49.71 -38.10
C GLU A 147 -41.57 -50.99 -37.45
N VAL A 148 -42.09 -50.90 -36.23
CA VAL A 148 -42.72 -52.03 -35.54
C VAL A 148 -43.91 -52.57 -36.32
N LYS A 149 -44.77 -51.69 -36.86
CA LYS A 149 -45.89 -52.12 -37.69
C LYS A 149 -45.43 -52.84 -38.95
N THR A 150 -44.44 -52.29 -39.65
CA THR A 150 -43.87 -52.86 -40.87
C THR A 150 -43.23 -54.22 -40.61
N PHE A 151 -42.48 -54.34 -39.52
CA PHE A 151 -41.89 -55.60 -39.07
C PHE A 151 -42.96 -56.65 -38.78
N ASN A 152 -44.00 -56.29 -38.04
CA ASN A 152 -45.11 -57.21 -37.74
C ASN A 152 -45.86 -57.68 -38.99
N GLU A 153 -46.05 -56.80 -39.98
CA GLU A 153 -46.68 -57.16 -41.26
C GLU A 153 -45.81 -58.14 -42.06
N LYS A 154 -44.50 -57.87 -42.17
CA LYS A 154 -43.54 -58.78 -42.81
C LYS A 154 -43.49 -60.14 -42.12
N PHE A 155 -43.39 -60.13 -40.80
CA PHE A 155 -43.36 -61.35 -39.99
C PHE A 155 -44.62 -62.20 -40.20
N LYS A 156 -45.80 -61.57 -40.23
CA LYS A 156 -47.06 -62.29 -40.53
C LYS A 156 -47.05 -62.90 -41.93
N GLN A 157 -46.52 -62.18 -42.92
CA GLN A 157 -46.41 -62.69 -44.28
C GLN A 157 -45.49 -63.91 -44.35
N GLU A 158 -44.27 -63.80 -43.79
CA GLU A 158 -43.30 -64.90 -43.73
C GLU A 158 -43.88 -66.14 -43.03
N MET A 159 -44.57 -65.96 -41.91
CA MET A 159 -45.23 -67.07 -41.20
C MET A 159 -46.31 -67.74 -42.06
N ASN A 160 -47.11 -66.97 -42.79
CA ASN A 160 -48.15 -67.53 -43.66
C ASN A 160 -47.55 -68.33 -44.83
N GLU A 161 -46.45 -67.86 -45.42
CA GLU A 161 -45.71 -68.57 -46.48
C GLU A 161 -45.20 -69.93 -45.94
N ILE A 162 -44.58 -69.95 -44.75
CA ILE A 162 -44.13 -71.19 -44.10
C ILE A 162 -45.27 -72.18 -43.85
N PHE A 163 -46.44 -71.71 -43.40
CA PHE A 163 -47.58 -72.60 -43.13
C PHE A 163 -48.22 -73.18 -44.41
N GLN A 164 -48.15 -72.46 -45.53
CA GLN A 164 -48.63 -72.96 -46.82
C GLN A 164 -47.72 -74.09 -47.34
N ASP A 165 -46.40 -73.92 -47.24
CA ASP A 165 -45.41 -74.93 -47.67
C ASP A 165 -45.45 -76.24 -46.86
N VAL A 166 -46.00 -76.23 -45.64
CA VAL A 166 -46.13 -77.41 -44.76
C VAL A 166 -47.46 -78.17 -44.97
N SER A 167 -48.42 -77.56 -45.68
CA SER A 167 -49.76 -78.12 -45.88
C SER A 167 -49.96 -78.83 -47.23
N ASP A 168 -48.95 -78.80 -48.10
CA ASP A 168 -48.84 -79.57 -49.35
C ASP A 168 -47.98 -80.83 -49.16
#